data_AF-A0A6C0KR26-F1
#
_entry.id   AF-A0A6C0KR26-F1
#
_cell.length_a   1.000
_cell.length_b   1.000
_cell.length_c   1.000
_cell.angle_alpha   90.00
_cell.angle_beta   90.00
_cell.angle_gamma   90.00
#
_symmetry.space_group_name_H-M   'P 1'
#
loop_
_entity.id
_entity.type
_entity.pdbx_description
1 polymer ?
#
loop_
_entity_poly.entity_id
_entity_poly.type
_entity_poly.pdbx_seq_one_letter_code
_entity_poly.pdbx_strand_id
1 'polypeptide(L)'
;MLDLQNNQYDLNILKTNIYAVSLLDILKTQKLTAEFCVKYILNSEFQILEQDQNITMDVVTEFQPHILKRDLIIAHMNLIDKQIRFGQSRIDSFEDFEKIANRT
;
A
#
# COMPACT_ATOMS: atom_id res chain seq x y z
N MET A 1 -7.66 17.94 -3.77
CA MET A 1 -6.32 17.47 -3.35
C MET A 1 -6.44 17.07 -1.88
N LEU A 2 -6.04 15.84 -1.52
CA LEU A 2 -6.08 15.41 -0.12
C LEU A 2 -5.05 16.19 0.69
N ASP A 3 -5.43 16.61 1.90
CA ASP A 3 -4.53 17.29 2.83
C ASP A 3 -3.94 16.26 3.80
N LEU A 4 -2.87 15.60 3.35
CA LEU A 4 -2.19 14.52 4.07
C LEU A 4 -1.42 15.03 5.30
N GLN A 5 -1.05 16.32 5.35
CA GLN A 5 -0.27 16.87 6.45
C GLN A 5 -1.11 17.14 7.69
N ASN A 6 -2.38 17.53 7.49
CA ASN A 6 -3.28 17.87 8.59
C ASN A 6 -4.30 16.77 8.91
N ASN A 7 -4.51 15.80 8.02
CA ASN A 7 -5.53 14.77 8.20
C ASN A 7 -4.97 13.34 8.05
N GLN A 8 -5.55 12.43 8.83
CA GLN A 8 -5.34 10.99 8.67
C GLN A 8 -6.51 10.40 7.90
N TYR A 9 -6.22 9.64 6.86
CA TYR A 9 -7.23 9.03 6.00
C TYR A 9 -7.18 7.51 6.09
N ASP A 10 -8.35 6.90 5.95
CA ASP A 10 -8.44 5.45 5.80
C ASP A 10 -7.67 4.98 4.56
N LEU A 11 -7.09 3.78 4.64
CA LEU A 11 -6.34 3.15 3.54
C LEU A 11 -7.15 3.09 2.23
N ASN A 12 -8.47 3.00 2.31
CA ASN A 12 -9.34 3.02 1.14
C ASN A 12 -9.35 4.37 0.42
N ILE A 13 -9.35 5.47 1.17
CA ILE A 13 -9.31 6.82 0.61
C ILE A 13 -7.94 7.04 -0.03
N LEU A 14 -6.87 6.56 0.62
CA LEU A 14 -5.51 6.60 0.08
C LEU A 14 -5.40 5.77 -1.21
N LYS A 15 -5.95 4.56 -1.24
CA LYS A 15 -6.03 3.70 -2.45
C LYS A 15 -6.69 4.42 -3.62
N THR A 16 -7.86 5.02 -3.40
CA THR A 16 -8.61 5.71 -4.47
C THR A 16 -7.87 6.93 -5.02
N ASN A 17 -7.03 7.57 -4.21
CA ASN A 17 -6.29 8.77 -4.59
C ASN A 17 -4.79 8.51 -4.85
N ILE A 18 -4.36 7.24 -4.96
CA ILE A 18 -2.96 6.85 -5.01
C ILE A 18 -2.18 7.51 -6.16
N TYR A 19 -2.85 7.83 -7.27
CA TYR A 19 -2.27 8.52 -8.42
C TYR A 19 -2.31 10.05 -8.33
N ALA A 20 -3.03 10.60 -7.36
CA ALA A 20 -3.25 12.04 -7.19
C ALA A 20 -2.39 12.65 -6.07
N VAL A 21 -1.64 11.84 -5.33
CA VAL A 21 -0.77 12.26 -4.23
C VAL A 21 0.57 11.53 -4.30
N SER A 22 1.63 12.14 -3.76
CA SER A 22 2.96 11.55 -3.67
C SER A 22 2.98 10.33 -2.75
N LEU A 23 3.58 9.22 -3.19
CA LEU A 23 3.71 8.02 -2.35
C LEU A 23 4.59 8.30 -1.13
N LEU A 24 5.63 9.12 -1.30
CA LEU A 24 6.49 9.56 -0.20
C LEU A 24 5.71 10.37 0.85
N ASP A 25 4.78 11.21 0.44
CA ASP A 25 3.96 12.00 1.37
C ASP A 25 2.99 11.10 2.12
N ILE A 26 2.37 10.12 1.45
CA ILE A 26 1.56 9.09 2.10
C ILE A 26 2.40 8.34 3.14
N LEU A 27 3.60 7.90 2.75
CA LEU A 27 4.50 7.14 3.61
C LEU A 27 4.97 7.92 4.85
N LYS A 28 5.17 9.24 4.74
CA LYS A 28 5.61 10.08 5.86
C LYS A 28 4.48 10.48 6.80
N THR A 29 3.29 10.70 6.25
CA THR A 29 2.20 11.35 7.00
C THR A 29 1.17 10.36 7.53
N GLN A 30 0.94 9.25 6.84
CA GLN A 30 -0.14 8.33 7.17
C GLN A 30 0.37 7.12 7.94
N LYS A 31 -0.49 6.53 8.79
CA LYS A 31 -0.18 5.26 9.44
C LYS A 31 -0.55 4.09 8.53
N LEU A 32 0.46 3.48 7.91
CA LEU A 32 0.28 2.42 6.93
C LEU A 32 0.39 1.03 7.57
N THR A 33 -0.15 0.03 6.87
CA THR A 33 0.07 -1.39 7.17
C THR A 33 1.12 -1.97 6.23
N ALA A 34 1.78 -3.05 6.66
CA ALA A 34 2.76 -3.75 5.82
C ALA A 34 2.17 -4.19 4.47
N GLU A 35 0.93 -4.67 4.47
CA GLU A 35 0.20 -5.06 3.25
C GLU A 35 0.00 -3.88 2.30
N PHE A 36 -0.40 -2.72 2.82
CA PHE A 36 -0.58 -1.52 2.00
C PHE A 36 0.75 -1.06 1.40
N CYS A 37 1.82 -1.06 2.21
CA CYS A 37 3.15 -0.69 1.75
C CYS A 37 3.63 -1.59 0.60
N VAL A 38 3.48 -2.91 0.72
CA VAL A 38 3.90 -3.82 -0.35
C VAL A 38 3.03 -3.67 -1.59
N LYS A 39 1.71 -3.50 -1.43
CA LYS A 39 0.77 -3.46 -2.56
C LYS A 39 0.88 -2.18 -3.39
N TYR A 40 1.11 -1.04 -2.74
CA TYR A 40 1.04 0.28 -3.39
C TYR A 40 2.31 1.12 -3.28
N ILE A 41 3.04 1.07 -2.16
CA ILE A 41 4.21 1.95 -1.93
C ILE A 41 5.49 1.37 -2.57
N LEU A 42 5.72 0.07 -2.37
CA LEU A 42 6.88 -0.68 -2.90
C LEU A 42 6.61 -1.29 -4.27
N ASN A 43 5.45 -1.02 -4.86
CA ASN A 43 5.09 -1.51 -6.17
C ASN A 43 5.51 -0.48 -7.23
N SER A 44 6.42 -0.89 -8.11
CA SER A 44 6.98 -0.06 -9.17
C SER A 44 5.94 0.48 -10.15
N GLU A 45 4.78 -0.17 -10.29
CA GLU A 45 3.68 0.33 -11.14
C GLU A 45 3.08 1.65 -10.62
N PHE A 46 3.17 1.91 -9.31
CA PHE A 46 2.68 3.13 -8.68
C PHE A 46 3.77 4.19 -8.47
N GLN A 47 5.05 3.82 -8.55
CA GLN A 47 6.21 4.73 -8.40
C GLN A 47 6.46 5.53 -9.68
N ILE A 48 5.45 6.30 -10.10
CA ILE A 48 5.46 7.04 -11.36
C ILE A 48 6.35 8.28 -11.27
N LEU A 49 6.39 8.95 -10.11
CA LEU A 49 7.21 10.14 -9.87
C LEU A 49 8.66 9.73 -9.57
N GLU A 50 9.64 10.50 -10.07
CA GLU A 50 11.07 10.22 -9.84
C GLU A 50 11.43 10.11 -8.35
N GLN A 51 10.77 10.91 -7.50
CA GLN A 51 10.96 10.88 -6.05
C GLN A 51 10.48 9.58 -5.40
N ASP A 52 9.54 8.88 -6.03
CA ASP A 52 8.95 7.65 -5.51
C ASP A 52 9.74 6.40 -5.95
N GLN A 53 10.56 6.49 -7.01
CA GLN A 53 11.38 5.39 -7.51
C GLN A 53 12.47 4.94 -6.52
N ASN A 54 12.84 5.82 -5.58
CA ASN A 54 13.84 5.53 -4.55
C ASN A 54 13.22 4.90 -3.28
N ILE A 55 11.91 4.64 -3.26
CA ILE A 55 11.26 4.05 -2.08
C ILE A 55 11.56 2.55 -2.03
N THR A 56 12.45 2.18 -1.10
CA THR A 56 12.81 0.80 -0.79
C THR A 56 12.22 0.35 0.54
N MET A 57 12.33 -0.94 0.88
CA MET A 57 11.89 -1.45 2.19
C MET A 57 12.57 -0.73 3.36
N ASP A 58 13.84 -0.33 3.20
CA ASP A 58 14.58 0.37 4.25
C ASP A 58 13.98 1.78 4.48
N VAL A 59 13.64 2.48 3.40
CA VAL A 59 12.92 3.77 3.44
C VAL A 59 11.55 3.62 4.11
N VAL A 60 10.83 2.54 3.82
CA VAL A 60 9.54 2.26 4.47
C VAL A 60 9.73 2.05 5.98
N THR A 61 10.72 1.27 6.41
CA THR A 61 10.98 1.04 7.84
C THR A 61 11.51 2.27 8.57
N GLU A 62 12.17 3.20 7.86
CA GLU A 62 12.62 4.47 8.41
C GLU A 62 11.43 5.39 8.73
N PHE A 63 10.48 5.52 7.81
CA PHE A 63 9.31 6.39 7.99
C PHE A 63 8.15 5.72 8.74
N GLN A 64 8.07 4.39 8.74
CA GLN A 64 7.04 3.61 9.42
C GLN A 64 7.70 2.64 10.42
N PRO A 65 8.27 3.14 11.53
CA PRO A 65 9.05 2.31 12.46
C PRO A 65 8.23 1.24 13.18
N HIS A 66 6.88 1.30 13.14
CA HIS A 66 6.01 0.23 13.64
C HIS A 66 5.92 -0.97 12.70
N ILE A 67 6.37 -0.84 11.45
CA ILE A 67 6.43 -1.93 10.48
C ILE A 67 7.84 -2.51 10.50
N LEU A 68 7.96 -3.80 10.80
CA LEU A 68 9.24 -4.48 10.72
C LEU A 68 9.48 -5.00 9.30
N LYS A 69 10.75 -5.08 8.90
CA LYS A 69 11.14 -5.64 7.59
C LYS A 69 10.59 -7.05 7.37
N ARG A 70 10.50 -7.86 8.44
CA ARG A 70 9.87 -9.19 8.39
C ARG A 70 8.39 -9.12 7.99
N ASP A 71 7.66 -8.12 8.44
CA ASP A 71 6.22 -7.98 8.17
C ASP A 71 6.00 -7.62 6.70
N LEU A 72 6.90 -6.80 6.13
CA LEU A 72 6.92 -6.50 4.69
C LEU A 72 7.23 -7.76 3.87
N ILE A 73 8.20 -8.56 4.28
CA ILE A 73 8.55 -9.83 3.59
C ILE A 73 7.36 -10.80 3.61
N ILE A 74 6.73 -10.98 4.78
CA ILE A 74 5.55 -11.84 4.92
C ILE A 74 4.40 -11.33 4.04
N ALA A 75 4.13 -10.01 4.05
CA ALA A 75 3.10 -9.41 3.20
C ALA A 75 3.39 -9.63 1.71
N HIS A 76 4.65 -9.51 1.29
CA HIS A 76 5.08 -9.76 -0.09
C HIS A 76 4.91 -11.22 -0.50
N MET A 77 5.30 -12.16 0.37
CA MET A 77 5.07 -13.59 0.14
C MET A 77 3.58 -13.89 0.00
N ASN A 78 2.74 -13.37 0.91
CA ASN A 78 1.28 -13.55 0.86
C ASN A 78 0.67 -13.00 -0.44
N LEU A 79 1.18 -11.88 -0.93
CA LEU A 79 0.73 -11.26 -2.16
C LEU A 79 1.07 -12.13 -3.38
N ILE A 80 2.31 -12.61 -3.48
CA ILE A 80 2.75 -13.54 -4.54
C ILE A 80 1.92 -14.82 -4.51
N ASP A 81 1.71 -15.37 -3.31
CA ASP A 81 0.90 -16.56 -3.09
C ASP A 81 -0.54 -16.38 -3.58
N LYS A 82 -1.16 -15.24 -3.28
CA LYS A 82 -2.48 -14.88 -3.81
C LYS A 82 -2.45 -14.76 -5.34
N GLN A 83 -1.40 -14.17 -5.92
CA GLN A 83 -1.26 -14.02 -7.37
C GLN A 83 -1.15 -15.36 -8.07
N ILE A 84 -0.40 -16.31 -7.50
CA ILE A 84 -0.26 -17.66 -8.05
C ILE A 84 -1.60 -18.41 -7.97
N ARG A 85 -2.31 -18.32 -6.85
CA ARG A 85 -3.58 -19.04 -6.65
C ARG A 85 -4.74 -18.50 -7.49
N PHE A 86 -4.82 -17.17 -7.65
CA PHE A 86 -6.01 -16.52 -8.21
C PHE A 86 -5.73 -15.74 -9.51
N GLY A 87 -4.49 -15.36 -9.81
CA GLY A 87 -4.13 -14.44 -10.90
C GLY A 87 -4.38 -12.98 -10.54
N GLN A 88 -3.53 -12.06 -11.02
CA GLN A 88 -3.50 -10.63 -10.65
C GLN A 88 -4.90 -9.96 -10.67
N SER A 89 -5.62 -10.10 -11.79
CA SER A 89 -6.94 -9.46 -12.00
C SER A 89 -8.03 -9.98 -11.06
N ARG A 90 -7.94 -11.23 -10.59
CA ARG A 90 -8.95 -11.79 -9.67
C ARG A 90 -8.73 -11.35 -8.23
N ILE A 91 -7.51 -10.93 -7.85
CA ILE A 91 -7.20 -10.50 -6.48
C ILE A 91 -7.89 -9.18 -6.15
N ASP A 92 -7.78 -8.17 -7.02
CA ASP A 92 -8.40 -6.87 -6.77
C ASP A 92 -9.94 -6.98 -6.74
N SER A 93 -10.52 -7.79 -7.64
CA SER A 93 -11.96 -8.07 -7.60
C SER A 93 -12.36 -8.83 -6.33
N PHE A 94 -11.61 -9.85 -5.91
CA PHE A 94 -11.93 -10.66 -4.73
C PHE A 94 -11.85 -9.86 -3.42
N GLU A 95 -10.85 -8.99 -3.27
CA GLU A 95 -10.76 -8.08 -2.11
C GLU A 95 -11.96 -7.13 -2.04
N ASP A 96 -12.42 -6.61 -3.18
CA ASP A 96 -13.61 -5.77 -3.23
C ASP A 96 -14.89 -6.55 -2.88
N PHE A 97 -14.99 -7.84 -3.24
CA PHE A 97 -16.10 -8.72 -2.86
C PHE A 97 -16.10 -9.10 -1.36
N GLU A 98 -14.97 -9.52 -0.78
CA GLU A 98 -14.90 -9.84 0.67
C GLU A 98 -15.30 -8.65 1.54
N LYS A 99 -14.94 -7.44 1.11
CA LYS A 99 -15.28 -6.21 1.82
C LYS A 99 -16.78 -5.90 1.79
N ILE A 100 -17.50 -6.29 0.74
CA ILE A 100 -18.96 -6.19 0.68
C ILE A 100 -19.60 -7.25 1.58
N ALA A 101 -19.09 -8.48 1.54
CA ALA A 101 -19.59 -9.59 2.34
C ALA A 101 -19.45 -9.33 3.85
N ASN A 102 -18.33 -8.76 4.30
CA ASN A 102 -18.06 -8.48 5.71
C ASN A 102 -18.73 -7.19 6.25
N ARG A 103 -19.51 -6.48 5.42
CA ARG A 103 -20.31 -5.30 5.81
C ARG A 103 -21.80 -5.60 5.98
N THR A 104 -22.22 -6.85 5.77
CA THR A 104 -23.61 -7.33 5.89
C THR A 104 -23.72 -8.24 7.11
#